data_AF-A0A8T2PEX5-F1
#
_entry.id   AF-A0A8T2PEX5-F1
#
_cell.length_a   1.000
_cell.length_b   1.000
_cell.length_c   1.000
_cell.angle_alpha   90.00
_cell.angle_beta   90.00
_cell.angle_gamma   90.00
#
_symmetry.space_group_name_H-M   'P 1'
#
loop_
_entity.id
_entity.type
_entity.pdbx_description
1 polymer ?
#
loop_
_entity_poly.entity_id
_entity_poly.type
_entity_poly.pdbx_seq_one_letter_code
_entity_poly.pdbx_strand_id
1 'polypeptide(L)'
;MSLALADRIVGAIVGAAVADAAAQPLHWIYDPQKLSDILSEVEPYPEFRPQSANPFYRRDTGQQTCYGDQAYVLLESLCECEGCDIDNQIDGIAKLAPIVAMYAGTQEMLERVEEATRVTQNNDMCVAETLAAARFLEHYILNGSDPNALDSVLQQLNDPNRNNPQDMDIAVVGLPGAFQAALHGVLTAVEFDTAIRDTMRCGGCTSSRGSFIGACLGAQLGLQGIPDSWKSRTHRYLMLLELANKIASLN
;
A
#
# COMPACT_ATOMS: atom_id res chain seq x y z
N MET A 1 -24.19 -4.47 0.26
CA MET A 1 -24.28 -3.33 1.20
C MET A 1 -22.96 -2.59 1.06
N SER A 2 -22.95 -1.26 0.95
CA SER A 2 -21.68 -0.51 0.92
C SER A 2 -21.01 -0.63 2.29
N LEU A 3 -19.68 -0.82 2.32
CA LEU A 3 -18.89 -0.90 3.55
C LEU A 3 -18.97 0.42 4.33
N ALA A 4 -18.83 0.39 5.64
CA ALA A 4 -18.67 1.63 6.42
C ALA A 4 -17.27 2.24 6.15
N LEU A 5 -17.11 3.56 6.36
CA LEU A 5 -15.80 4.22 6.26
C LEU A 5 -14.75 3.52 7.13
N ALA A 6 -15.12 3.20 8.37
CA ALA A 6 -14.26 2.47 9.30
C ALA A 6 -13.80 1.10 8.76
N ASP A 7 -14.70 0.33 8.12
CA ASP A 7 -14.36 -0.98 7.53
C ASP A 7 -13.33 -0.83 6.40
N ARG A 8 -13.43 0.26 5.62
CA ARG A 8 -12.51 0.55 4.51
C ARG A 8 -11.16 1.03 5.02
N ILE A 9 -11.13 1.86 6.08
CA ILE A 9 -9.90 2.27 6.75
C ILE A 9 -9.16 1.05 7.32
N VAL A 10 -9.86 0.19 8.07
CA VAL A 10 -9.27 -1.03 8.64
C VAL A 10 -8.78 -1.95 7.52
N GLY A 11 -9.61 -2.13 6.48
CA GLY A 11 -9.23 -2.90 5.30
C GLY A 11 -7.97 -2.38 4.63
N ALA A 12 -7.84 -1.06 4.45
CA ALA A 12 -6.66 -0.45 3.84
C ALA A 12 -5.37 -0.72 4.62
N ILE A 13 -5.40 -0.47 5.93
CA ILE A 13 -4.21 -0.64 6.79
C ILE A 13 -3.81 -2.12 6.88
N VAL A 14 -4.78 -3.00 7.15
CA VAL A 14 -4.52 -4.45 7.27
C VAL A 14 -4.12 -5.04 5.92
N GLY A 15 -4.77 -4.63 4.84
CA GLY A 15 -4.49 -5.10 3.49
C GLY A 15 -3.06 -4.79 3.07
N ALA A 16 -2.58 -3.57 3.36
CA ALA A 16 -1.18 -3.20 3.12
C ALA A 16 -0.21 -4.11 3.88
N ALA A 17 -0.42 -4.30 5.19
CA ALA A 17 0.48 -5.08 6.03
C ALA A 17 0.49 -6.58 5.67
N VAL A 18 -0.68 -7.14 5.35
CA VAL A 18 -0.82 -8.55 4.97
C VAL A 18 -0.18 -8.81 3.61
N ALA A 19 -0.38 -7.92 2.63
CA ALA A 19 0.23 -8.05 1.32
C ALA A 19 1.76 -7.93 1.37
N ASP A 20 2.31 -7.04 2.20
CA ASP A 20 3.75 -6.95 2.43
C ASP A 20 4.31 -8.28 2.97
N ALA A 21 3.73 -8.79 4.06
CA ALA A 21 4.16 -10.04 4.68
C ALA A 21 4.04 -11.24 3.72
N ALA A 22 3.00 -11.27 2.89
CA ALA A 22 2.80 -12.30 1.88
C ALA A 22 3.87 -12.27 0.78
N ALA A 23 4.21 -11.08 0.28
CA ALA A 23 5.14 -10.87 -0.84
C ALA A 23 6.62 -10.81 -0.42
N GLN A 24 6.89 -10.56 0.86
CA GLN A 24 8.22 -10.43 1.46
C GLN A 24 9.21 -11.53 0.98
N PRO A 25 8.85 -12.82 0.93
CA PRO A 25 9.79 -13.87 0.54
C PRO A 25 10.34 -13.76 -0.88
N LEU A 26 9.62 -13.10 -1.80
CA LEU A 26 9.99 -12.93 -3.21
C LEU A 26 10.46 -11.50 -3.54
N HIS A 27 10.60 -10.66 -2.51
CA HIS A 27 10.97 -9.26 -2.68
C HIS A 27 12.36 -9.10 -3.33
N TRP A 28 12.46 -8.15 -4.27
CA TRP A 28 13.65 -7.76 -5.02
C TRP A 28 14.30 -8.87 -5.87
N ILE A 29 13.50 -9.82 -6.36
CA ILE A 29 13.95 -10.79 -7.37
C ILE A 29 13.66 -10.23 -8.76
N TYR A 30 14.66 -9.59 -9.36
CA TYR A 30 14.54 -8.96 -10.69
C TYR A 30 14.93 -9.88 -11.86
N ASP A 31 15.72 -10.92 -11.58
CA ASP A 31 16.15 -11.88 -12.61
C ASP A 31 14.97 -12.80 -12.98
N PRO A 32 14.49 -12.78 -14.25
CA PRO A 32 13.30 -13.54 -14.64
C PRO A 32 13.49 -15.05 -14.58
N GLN A 33 14.69 -15.56 -14.90
CA GLN A 33 14.96 -16.99 -14.86
C GLN A 33 14.97 -17.49 -13.42
N LYS A 34 15.68 -16.78 -12.54
CA LYS A 34 15.70 -17.08 -11.11
C LYS A 34 14.30 -17.04 -10.51
N LEU A 35 13.48 -16.05 -10.88
CA LEU A 35 12.10 -15.97 -10.42
C LEU A 35 11.29 -17.17 -10.90
N SER A 36 11.39 -17.52 -12.18
CA SER A 36 10.71 -18.68 -12.77
C SER A 36 11.06 -19.98 -12.04
N ASP A 37 12.35 -20.21 -11.78
CA ASP A 37 12.82 -21.39 -11.07
C ASP A 37 12.23 -21.47 -9.65
N ILE A 38 12.25 -20.36 -8.91
CA ILE A 38 11.69 -20.28 -7.56
C ILE A 38 10.17 -20.50 -7.57
N LEU A 39 9.44 -19.87 -8.50
CA LEU A 39 7.99 -20.01 -8.61
C LEU A 39 7.59 -21.46 -8.92
N SER A 40 8.36 -22.17 -9.75
CA SER A 40 8.08 -23.57 -10.10
C SER A 40 8.00 -24.51 -8.88
N GLU A 41 8.62 -24.15 -7.76
CA GLU A 41 8.60 -24.92 -6.51
C GLU A 41 7.37 -24.64 -5.63
N VAL A 42 6.70 -23.49 -5.82
CA VAL A 42 5.69 -22.97 -4.88
C VAL A 42 4.34 -22.64 -5.52
N GLU A 43 4.24 -22.66 -6.85
CA GLU A 43 2.95 -22.50 -7.54
C GLU A 43 1.95 -23.61 -7.12
N PRO A 44 0.65 -23.29 -7.02
CA PRO A 44 0.01 -22.02 -7.38
C PRO A 44 0.03 -20.92 -6.28
N TYR A 45 0.73 -21.16 -5.17
CA TYR A 45 0.64 -20.36 -3.93
C TYR A 45 2.02 -19.79 -3.52
N PRO A 46 2.55 -18.79 -4.24
CA PRO A 46 3.87 -18.23 -3.99
C PRO A 46 3.96 -17.42 -2.70
N GLU A 47 2.82 -17.01 -2.13
CA GLU A 47 2.78 -16.19 -0.92
C GLU A 47 3.38 -16.91 0.29
N PHE A 48 4.00 -16.13 1.18
CA PHE A 48 4.55 -16.64 2.43
C PHE A 48 5.37 -17.93 2.22
N ARG A 49 6.25 -17.94 1.21
CA ARG A 49 7.17 -19.06 0.96
C ARG A 49 7.92 -19.41 2.25
N PRO A 50 7.98 -20.68 2.69
CA PRO A 50 8.56 -21.05 3.99
C PRO A 50 10.02 -20.60 4.18
N GLN A 51 10.80 -20.58 3.11
CA GLN A 51 12.14 -20.02 3.09
C GLN A 51 12.13 -18.76 2.22
N SER A 52 12.55 -17.62 2.77
CA SER A 52 12.69 -16.40 1.98
C SER A 52 13.73 -16.58 0.87
N ALA A 53 13.36 -16.23 -0.36
CA ALA A 53 14.27 -16.18 -1.51
C ALA A 53 14.83 -14.76 -1.75
N ASN A 54 14.53 -13.83 -0.84
CA ASN A 54 15.01 -12.46 -0.92
C ASN A 54 16.56 -12.42 -0.99
N PRO A 55 17.16 -11.63 -1.91
CA PRO A 55 18.62 -11.60 -2.07
C PRO A 55 19.36 -10.84 -0.96
N PHE A 56 18.70 -9.94 -0.24
CA PHE A 56 19.33 -8.85 0.50
C PHE A 56 19.16 -8.92 2.02
N TYR A 57 18.07 -9.51 2.51
CA TYR A 57 17.83 -9.70 3.93
C TYR A 57 17.38 -11.13 4.25
N ARG A 58 17.42 -11.47 5.53
CA ARG A 58 17.06 -12.79 6.08
C ARG A 58 16.01 -12.57 7.17
N ARG A 59 14.77 -12.42 6.75
CA ARG A 59 13.60 -12.28 7.63
C ARG A 59 12.79 -13.57 7.58
N ASP A 60 12.15 -13.86 8.70
CA ASP A 60 11.28 -15.02 8.82
C ASP A 60 9.97 -14.73 8.07
N THR A 61 9.50 -15.74 7.35
CA THR A 61 8.26 -15.65 6.59
C THR A 61 7.08 -15.27 7.48
N GLY A 62 6.30 -14.30 7.03
CA GLY A 62 5.21 -13.72 7.81
C GLY A 62 5.58 -12.40 8.49
N GLN A 63 6.87 -12.11 8.66
CA GLN A 63 7.31 -10.76 9.02
C GLN A 63 7.08 -9.82 7.83
N GLN A 64 6.62 -8.61 8.13
CA GLN A 64 6.63 -7.50 7.18
C GLN A 64 8.07 -7.16 6.77
N THR A 65 8.25 -6.44 5.67
CA THR A 65 9.55 -5.87 5.29
C THR A 65 9.87 -4.62 6.09
N CYS A 66 10.97 -3.93 5.76
CA CYS A 66 11.21 -2.58 6.28
C CYS A 66 10.05 -1.62 5.97
N TYR A 67 9.34 -1.82 4.86
CA TYR A 67 8.16 -1.03 4.52
C TYR A 67 7.04 -1.20 5.55
N GLY A 68 6.62 -2.43 5.84
CA GLY A 68 5.58 -2.65 6.83
C GLY A 68 6.03 -2.37 8.27
N ASP A 69 7.31 -2.55 8.61
CA ASP A 69 7.85 -2.11 9.92
C ASP A 69 7.71 -0.58 10.09
N GLN A 70 7.98 0.20 9.04
CA GLN A 70 7.83 1.66 9.05
C GLN A 70 6.37 2.08 9.13
N ALA A 71 5.50 1.41 8.36
CA ALA A 71 4.06 1.64 8.40
C ALA A 71 3.49 1.37 9.80
N TYR A 72 3.96 0.30 10.47
CA TYR A 72 3.56 -0.06 11.83
C TYR A 72 3.94 1.01 12.86
N VAL A 73 5.21 1.45 12.87
CA VAL A 73 5.69 2.47 13.82
C VAL A 73 4.98 3.81 13.58
N LEU A 74 4.75 4.18 12.32
CA LEU A 74 3.98 5.38 12.00
C LEU A 74 2.53 5.26 12.50
N LEU A 75 1.91 4.10 12.32
CA LEU A 75 0.56 3.84 12.78
C LEU A 75 0.46 3.94 14.31
N GLU A 76 1.44 3.42 15.06
CA GLU A 76 1.55 3.59 16.52
C GLU A 76 1.65 5.08 16.88
N SER A 77 2.55 5.83 16.24
CA SER A 77 2.73 7.27 16.51
C SER A 77 1.46 8.08 16.22
N LEU A 78 0.79 7.85 15.08
CA LEU A 78 -0.47 8.52 14.75
C LEU A 78 -1.57 8.22 15.79
N CYS A 79 -1.61 6.98 16.28
CA CYS A 79 -2.53 6.57 17.34
C CYS A 79 -2.22 7.25 18.69
N GLU A 80 -0.96 7.48 19.02
CA GLU A 80 -0.55 8.12 20.29
C GLU A 80 -0.72 9.64 20.27
N CYS A 81 -0.44 10.27 19.14
CA CYS A 81 -0.46 11.73 18.99
C CYS A 81 -1.81 12.29 18.50
N GLU A 82 -2.76 11.43 18.11
CA GLU A 82 -4.01 11.82 17.42
C GLU A 82 -3.74 12.71 16.18
N GLY A 83 -2.57 12.54 15.56
CA GLY A 83 -2.03 13.39 14.49
C GLY A 83 -0.53 13.14 14.25
N CYS A 84 0.06 13.85 13.29
CA CYS A 84 1.52 13.88 13.12
C CYS A 84 2.08 14.98 14.04
N ASP A 85 2.52 14.62 15.24
CA ASP A 85 3.45 15.49 15.97
C ASP A 85 4.78 15.57 15.20
N ILE A 86 5.43 16.73 15.25
CA ILE A 86 6.58 17.11 14.42
C ILE A 86 7.82 16.29 14.82
N ASP A 87 7.90 15.03 14.38
CA ASP A 87 9.13 14.23 14.40
C ASP A 87 9.41 13.64 13.02
N ASN A 88 10.48 14.14 12.40
CA ASN A 88 10.82 13.94 11.00
C ASN A 88 11.71 12.71 10.80
N GLN A 89 11.17 11.47 10.86
CA GLN A 89 11.89 10.28 10.36
C GLN A 89 11.03 9.23 9.61
N ILE A 90 11.68 8.59 8.63
CA ILE A 90 11.40 7.31 7.92
C ILE A 90 10.57 7.30 6.60
N ASP A 91 10.54 6.18 5.85
CA ASP A 91 10.57 6.06 4.37
C ASP A 91 9.28 6.21 3.54
N GLY A 92 9.43 6.71 2.30
CA GLY A 92 8.35 6.97 1.32
C GLY A 92 7.75 5.73 0.64
N ILE A 93 6.48 5.83 0.21
CA ILE A 93 5.58 4.80 -0.34
C ILE A 93 5.04 3.76 0.67
N ALA A 94 5.83 3.33 1.66
CA ALA A 94 5.37 2.36 2.67
C ALA A 94 4.36 2.91 3.69
N LYS A 95 4.36 4.24 3.87
CA LYS A 95 3.56 4.98 4.85
C LYS A 95 2.17 5.38 4.37
N LEU A 96 1.85 5.06 3.11
CA LEU A 96 0.67 5.60 2.46
C LEU A 96 -0.61 5.20 3.19
N ALA A 97 -0.75 3.91 3.55
CA ALA A 97 -1.98 3.44 4.18
C ALA A 97 -2.28 4.10 5.53
N PRO A 98 -1.35 4.18 6.51
CA PRO A 98 -1.61 4.89 7.77
C PRO A 98 -1.92 6.38 7.61
N ILE A 99 -1.15 7.12 6.79
CA ILE A 99 -1.35 8.58 6.63
C ILE A 99 -2.65 8.86 5.89
N VAL A 100 -2.88 8.21 4.75
CA VAL A 100 -4.10 8.44 3.97
C VAL A 100 -5.33 8.02 4.79
N ALA A 101 -5.26 6.92 5.55
CA ALA A 101 -6.34 6.52 6.43
C ALA A 101 -6.63 7.53 7.56
N MET A 102 -5.61 8.18 8.12
CA MET A 102 -5.77 9.17 9.18
C MET A 102 -6.34 10.49 8.66
N TYR A 103 -5.95 10.90 7.45
CA TYR A 103 -6.26 12.23 6.91
C TYR A 103 -7.26 12.22 5.74
N ALA A 104 -7.88 11.08 5.42
CA ALA A 104 -8.79 10.96 4.28
C ALA A 104 -9.91 12.02 4.33
N GLY A 105 -10.09 12.75 3.24
CA GLY A 105 -11.11 13.81 3.12
C GLY A 105 -10.70 15.16 3.70
N THR A 106 -9.52 15.28 4.32
CA THR A 106 -8.96 16.55 4.79
C THR A 106 -8.17 17.26 3.68
N GLN A 107 -8.03 18.58 3.78
CA GLN A 107 -7.21 19.35 2.82
C GLN A 107 -5.70 19.10 2.99
N GLU A 108 -5.28 18.65 4.17
CA GLU A 108 -3.89 18.45 4.56
C GLU A 108 -3.35 17.07 4.15
N MET A 109 -4.19 16.12 3.72
CA MET A 109 -3.80 14.74 3.44
C MET A 109 -2.57 14.64 2.53
N LEU A 110 -2.58 15.35 1.40
CA LEU A 110 -1.48 15.33 0.44
C LEU A 110 -0.21 16.00 0.98
N GLU A 111 -0.35 17.07 1.76
CA GLU A 111 0.77 17.73 2.43
C GLU A 111 1.43 16.78 3.43
N ARG A 112 0.64 16.07 4.25
CA ARG A 112 1.15 15.06 5.19
C ARG A 112 1.83 13.89 4.49
N VAL A 113 1.31 13.45 3.35
CA VAL A 113 1.94 12.42 2.52
C VAL A 113 3.27 12.92 1.93
N GLU A 114 3.31 14.16 1.44
CA GLU A 114 4.54 14.76 0.89
C GLU A 114 5.60 14.92 1.97
N GLU A 115 5.27 15.51 3.13
CA GLU A 115 6.17 15.67 4.28
C GLU A 115 6.80 14.32 4.64
N ALA A 116 5.97 13.30 4.85
CA ALA A 116 6.45 11.97 5.21
C ALA A 116 7.32 11.31 4.12
N THR A 117 7.06 11.60 2.85
CA THR A 117 7.83 11.06 1.72
C THR A 117 9.19 11.74 1.61
N ARG A 118 9.24 13.08 1.72
CA ARG A 118 10.46 13.87 1.55
C ARG A 118 11.50 13.65 2.64
N VAL A 119 11.09 13.12 3.80
CA VAL A 119 12.02 12.71 4.87
C VAL A 119 13.05 11.67 4.40
N THR A 120 12.76 10.91 3.34
CA THR A 120 13.65 9.84 2.85
C THR A 120 13.90 9.84 1.36
N GLN A 121 12.95 10.36 0.58
CA GLN A 121 13.03 10.43 -0.86
C GLN A 121 13.19 11.90 -1.26
N ASN A 122 14.43 12.30 -1.53
CA ASN A 122 14.71 13.60 -2.13
C ASN A 122 14.67 13.51 -3.66
N ASN A 123 13.51 13.10 -4.20
CA ASN A 123 13.28 12.94 -5.62
C ASN A 123 11.84 13.32 -5.99
N ASP A 124 11.67 14.33 -6.83
CA ASP A 124 10.34 14.90 -7.12
C ASP A 124 9.44 13.96 -7.92
N MET A 125 10.00 13.07 -8.75
CA MET A 125 9.20 12.04 -9.42
C MET A 125 8.62 11.06 -8.39
N CYS A 126 9.42 10.63 -7.42
CA CYS A 126 8.97 9.74 -6.35
C CYS A 126 7.85 10.38 -5.51
N VAL A 127 8.00 11.67 -5.19
CA VAL A 127 6.95 12.44 -4.49
C VAL A 127 5.66 12.48 -5.32
N ALA A 128 5.74 12.85 -6.60
CA ALA A 128 4.57 12.91 -7.47
C ALA A 128 3.87 11.55 -7.65
N GLU A 129 4.63 10.47 -7.85
CA GLU A 129 4.07 9.10 -7.91
C GLU A 129 3.39 8.71 -6.60
N THR A 130 3.98 9.06 -5.46
CA THR A 130 3.41 8.75 -4.13
C THR A 130 2.12 9.51 -3.89
N LEU A 131 2.06 10.79 -4.28
CA LEU A 131 0.86 11.61 -4.16
C LEU A 131 -0.26 11.13 -5.09
N ALA A 132 0.07 10.67 -6.30
CA ALA A 132 -0.92 10.03 -7.18
C ALA A 132 -1.46 8.73 -6.56
N ALA A 133 -0.60 7.89 -5.99
CA ALA A 133 -1.01 6.70 -5.24
C ALA A 133 -1.91 7.07 -4.04
N ALA A 134 -1.60 8.16 -3.32
CA ALA A 134 -2.39 8.67 -2.20
C ALA A 134 -3.82 9.01 -2.62
N ARG A 135 -3.99 9.70 -3.74
CA ARG A 135 -5.32 10.04 -4.30
C ARG A 135 -6.14 8.81 -4.62
N PHE A 136 -5.53 7.77 -5.19
CA PHE A 136 -6.23 6.49 -5.44
C PHE A 136 -6.67 5.83 -4.15
N LEU A 137 -5.78 5.73 -3.16
CA LEU A 137 -6.11 5.10 -1.90
C LEU A 137 -7.20 5.88 -1.15
N GLU A 138 -7.10 7.20 -1.10
CA GLU A 138 -8.12 8.08 -0.52
C GLU A 138 -9.46 7.89 -1.22
N HIS A 139 -9.47 7.86 -2.56
CA HIS A 139 -10.70 7.63 -3.33
C HIS A 139 -11.41 6.35 -2.89
N TYR A 140 -10.67 5.24 -2.77
CA TYR A 140 -11.26 3.98 -2.32
C TYR A 140 -11.65 3.99 -0.83
N ILE A 141 -10.92 4.69 0.03
CA ILE A 141 -11.29 4.85 1.45
C ILE A 141 -12.59 5.65 1.58
N LEU A 142 -12.77 6.73 0.81
CA LEU A 142 -13.97 7.57 0.89
C LEU A 142 -15.17 6.95 0.18
N ASN A 143 -14.96 6.33 -0.98
CA ASN A 143 -16.05 5.92 -1.88
C ASN A 143 -16.28 4.41 -1.93
N GLY A 144 -15.33 3.60 -1.45
CA GLY A 144 -15.33 2.16 -1.70
C GLY A 144 -14.97 1.82 -3.14
N SER A 145 -15.32 0.62 -3.60
CA SER A 145 -15.04 0.20 -4.98
C SER A 145 -15.75 1.08 -6.00
N ASP A 146 -14.98 1.62 -6.95
CA ASP A 146 -15.46 2.51 -8.00
C ASP A 146 -14.71 2.24 -9.31
N PRO A 147 -15.39 1.80 -10.39
CA PRO A 147 -14.76 1.58 -11.68
C PRO A 147 -14.24 2.88 -12.33
N ASN A 148 -14.70 4.05 -11.88
CA ASN A 148 -14.29 5.36 -12.41
C ASN A 148 -13.19 6.02 -11.55
N ALA A 149 -12.56 5.28 -10.62
CA ALA A 149 -11.50 5.82 -9.78
C ALA A 149 -10.33 6.38 -10.61
N LEU A 150 -9.97 5.73 -11.72
CA LEU A 150 -8.93 6.22 -12.64
C LEU A 150 -9.28 7.59 -13.20
N ASP A 151 -10.48 7.74 -13.77
CA ASP A 151 -10.93 9.00 -14.35
C ASP A 151 -11.02 10.10 -13.29
N SER A 152 -11.50 9.76 -12.09
CA SER A 152 -11.60 10.68 -10.95
C SER A 152 -10.23 11.22 -10.54
N VAL A 153 -9.23 10.35 -10.39
CA VAL A 153 -7.86 10.78 -10.03
C VAL A 153 -7.18 11.53 -11.16
N LEU A 154 -7.35 11.09 -12.42
CA LEU A 154 -6.82 11.82 -13.58
C LEU A 154 -7.44 13.21 -13.71
N GLN A 155 -8.74 13.37 -13.41
CA GLN A 155 -9.37 14.68 -13.39
C GLN A 155 -8.76 15.60 -12.32
N GLN A 156 -8.46 15.07 -11.11
CA GLN A 156 -7.76 15.84 -10.07
C GLN A 156 -6.36 16.26 -10.52
N LEU A 157 -5.59 15.36 -11.14
CA LEU A 157 -4.23 15.65 -11.60
C LEU A 157 -4.20 16.67 -12.76
N ASN A 158 -5.23 16.68 -13.60
CA ASN A 158 -5.35 17.63 -14.72
C ASN A 158 -5.96 18.98 -14.32
N ASP A 159 -6.43 19.16 -13.09
CA ASP A 159 -6.97 20.44 -12.62
C ASP A 159 -5.82 21.47 -12.43
N PRO A 160 -5.86 22.63 -13.11
CA PRO A 160 -4.85 23.67 -12.94
C PRO A 160 -4.84 24.30 -11.55
N ASN A 161 -5.92 24.17 -10.77
CA ASN A 161 -6.05 24.67 -9.40
C ASN A 161 -6.03 23.54 -8.36
N ARG A 162 -5.51 22.36 -8.72
CA ARG A 162 -5.45 21.19 -7.82
C ARG A 162 -4.71 21.49 -6.52
N ASN A 163 -5.13 20.80 -5.46
CA ASN A 163 -4.45 20.83 -4.18
C ASN A 163 -3.10 20.09 -4.27
N ASN A 164 -2.07 20.64 -3.63
CA ASN A 164 -0.67 20.14 -3.62
C ASN A 164 -0.13 19.82 -5.05
N PRO A 165 0.04 20.84 -5.91
CA PRO A 165 0.55 20.62 -7.27
C PRO A 165 2.05 20.29 -7.28
N GLN A 166 2.44 19.31 -8.09
CA GLN A 166 3.85 18.95 -8.32
C GLN A 166 4.27 19.25 -9.77
N ASP A 167 5.52 19.63 -9.96
CA ASP A 167 6.09 19.87 -11.30
C ASP A 167 6.07 18.61 -12.18
N MET A 168 6.19 17.43 -11.55
CA MET A 168 6.26 16.13 -12.22
C MET A 168 4.89 15.46 -12.44
N ASP A 169 3.77 16.09 -12.06
CA ASP A 169 2.42 15.51 -12.20
C ASP A 169 2.11 15.10 -13.64
N ILE A 170 2.53 15.90 -14.63
CA ILE A 170 2.34 15.59 -16.07
C ILE A 170 3.03 14.29 -16.46
N ALA A 171 4.20 14.00 -15.88
CA ALA A 171 4.91 12.75 -16.15
C ALA A 171 4.23 11.55 -15.49
N VAL A 172 3.61 11.74 -14.32
CA VAL A 172 2.84 10.70 -13.61
C VAL A 172 1.54 10.35 -14.35
N VAL A 173 0.92 11.30 -15.06
CA VAL A 173 -0.18 11.01 -16.00
C VAL A 173 0.25 10.00 -17.07
N GLY A 174 1.53 9.97 -17.44
CA GLY A 174 2.11 8.96 -18.33
C GLY A 174 2.29 7.56 -17.71
N LEU A 175 1.95 7.40 -16.42
CA LEU A 175 2.04 6.17 -15.62
C LEU A 175 3.41 5.46 -15.72
N PRO A 176 4.43 5.91 -14.97
CA PRO A 176 5.72 5.22 -14.89
C PRO A 176 5.56 3.72 -14.57
N GLY A 177 6.39 2.87 -15.18
CA GLY A 177 6.07 1.44 -15.34
C GLY A 177 5.73 0.67 -14.04
N ALA A 178 6.39 0.98 -12.93
CA ALA A 178 6.09 0.34 -11.64
C ALA A 178 4.72 0.76 -11.09
N PHE A 179 4.37 2.05 -11.21
CA PHE A 179 3.08 2.60 -10.83
C PHE A 179 1.96 2.07 -11.74
N GLN A 180 2.19 2.01 -13.06
CA GLN A 180 1.24 1.43 -14.02
C GLN A 180 0.90 -0.03 -13.68
N ALA A 181 1.91 -0.85 -13.37
CA ALA A 181 1.71 -2.25 -13.02
C ALA A 181 0.88 -2.40 -11.73
N ALA A 182 1.15 -1.57 -10.72
CA ALA A 182 0.40 -1.62 -9.48
C ALA A 182 -1.05 -1.14 -9.66
N LEU A 183 -1.25 -0.07 -10.42
CA LEU A 183 -2.57 0.47 -10.72
C LEU A 183 -3.41 -0.51 -11.56
N HIS A 184 -2.79 -1.24 -12.49
CA HIS A 184 -3.47 -2.32 -13.21
C HIS A 184 -4.05 -3.35 -12.24
N GLY A 185 -3.25 -3.83 -11.28
CA GLY A 185 -3.73 -4.79 -10.26
C GLY A 185 -4.90 -4.24 -9.43
N VAL A 186 -4.87 -2.96 -9.04
CA VAL A 186 -5.96 -2.33 -8.30
C VAL A 186 -7.25 -2.21 -9.12
N LEU A 187 -7.15 -1.91 -10.40
CA LEU A 187 -8.30 -1.64 -11.28
C LEU A 187 -8.92 -2.91 -11.88
N THR A 188 -8.17 -3.99 -12.02
CA THR A 188 -8.64 -5.21 -12.70
C THR A 188 -8.88 -6.39 -11.77
N ALA A 189 -8.29 -6.40 -10.58
CA ALA A 189 -8.45 -7.53 -9.68
C ALA A 189 -9.80 -7.53 -8.97
N VAL A 190 -10.41 -8.71 -8.92
CA VAL A 190 -11.65 -8.97 -8.17
C VAL A 190 -11.34 -9.50 -6.77
N GLU A 191 -10.24 -10.24 -6.63
CA GLU A 191 -9.86 -10.94 -5.40
C GLU A 191 -8.48 -10.49 -4.91
N PHE A 192 -8.37 -10.32 -3.59
CA PHE A 192 -7.18 -9.80 -2.92
C PHE A 192 -5.94 -10.67 -3.20
N ASP A 193 -6.02 -11.97 -2.95
CA ASP A 193 -4.89 -12.89 -3.07
C ASP A 193 -4.42 -13.06 -4.51
N THR A 194 -5.35 -13.10 -5.47
CA THR A 194 -5.02 -13.14 -6.89
C THR A 194 -4.17 -11.94 -7.31
N ALA A 195 -4.57 -10.71 -6.93
CA ALA A 195 -3.83 -9.50 -7.26
C ALA A 195 -2.40 -9.49 -6.68
N ILE A 196 -2.26 -9.91 -5.43
CA ILE A 196 -0.95 -9.95 -4.78
C ILE A 196 -0.08 -11.06 -5.40
N ARG A 197 -0.63 -12.24 -5.70
CA ARG A 197 0.11 -13.32 -6.38
C ARG A 197 0.59 -12.90 -7.77
N ASP A 198 -0.25 -12.23 -8.56
CA ASP A 198 0.14 -11.73 -9.88
C ASP A 198 1.26 -10.68 -9.78
N THR A 199 1.22 -9.85 -8.74
CA THR A 199 2.32 -8.93 -8.42
C THR A 199 3.62 -9.67 -8.12
N MET A 200 3.55 -10.79 -7.38
CA MET A 200 4.72 -11.63 -7.08
C MET A 200 5.30 -12.28 -8.35
N ARG A 201 4.44 -12.74 -9.27
CA ARG A 201 4.84 -13.33 -10.55
C ARG A 201 5.58 -12.36 -11.46
N CYS A 202 5.35 -11.05 -11.28
CA CYS A 202 6.07 -10.00 -11.98
C CYS A 202 7.44 -9.63 -11.36
N GLY A 203 7.84 -10.24 -10.24
CA GLY A 203 9.16 -10.04 -9.63
C GLY A 203 9.44 -8.63 -9.10
N GLY A 204 10.71 -8.27 -8.95
CA GLY A 204 11.17 -6.93 -8.56
C GLY A 204 10.69 -6.49 -7.19
N CYS A 205 10.25 -5.23 -7.06
CA CYS A 205 9.80 -4.64 -5.79
C CYS A 205 8.37 -5.10 -5.43
N THR A 206 8.20 -6.40 -5.18
CA THR A 206 6.90 -7.04 -4.92
C THR A 206 6.24 -6.53 -3.64
N SER A 207 6.99 -6.33 -2.56
CA SER A 207 6.47 -5.84 -1.29
C SER A 207 5.90 -4.43 -1.40
N SER A 208 6.61 -3.47 -2.00
CA SER A 208 6.10 -2.10 -2.17
C SER A 208 4.82 -2.05 -3.01
N ARG A 209 4.81 -2.72 -4.18
CA ARG A 209 3.62 -2.79 -5.04
C ARG A 209 2.49 -3.55 -4.36
N GLY A 210 2.80 -4.66 -3.71
CA GLY A 210 1.86 -5.49 -2.97
C GLY A 210 1.19 -4.72 -1.85
N SER A 211 1.95 -3.95 -1.06
CA SER A 211 1.39 -3.10 0.01
C SER A 211 0.40 -2.08 -0.53
N PHE A 212 0.72 -1.38 -1.63
CA PHE A 212 -0.20 -0.41 -2.23
C PHE A 212 -1.46 -1.09 -2.79
N ILE A 213 -1.30 -2.18 -3.54
CA ILE A 213 -2.43 -2.95 -4.08
C ILE A 213 -3.31 -3.48 -2.95
N GLY A 214 -2.68 -4.04 -1.91
CA GLY A 214 -3.34 -4.55 -0.72
C GLY A 214 -4.08 -3.46 0.04
N ALA A 215 -3.54 -2.24 0.12
CA ALA A 215 -4.23 -1.10 0.72
C ALA A 215 -5.50 -0.75 -0.06
N CYS A 216 -5.39 -0.61 -1.39
CA CYS A 216 -6.53 -0.26 -2.23
C CYS A 216 -7.60 -1.36 -2.25
N LEU A 217 -7.22 -2.64 -2.42
CA LEU A 217 -8.17 -3.75 -2.40
C LEU A 217 -8.77 -3.96 -1.00
N GLY A 218 -7.98 -3.75 0.05
CA GLY A 218 -8.47 -3.72 1.42
C GLY A 218 -9.52 -2.64 1.65
N ALA A 219 -9.30 -1.42 1.13
CA ALA A 219 -10.29 -0.35 1.18
C ALA A 219 -11.57 -0.68 0.40
N GLN A 220 -11.44 -1.38 -0.73
CA GLN A 220 -12.58 -1.75 -1.57
C GLN A 220 -13.41 -2.91 -1.00
N LEU A 221 -12.75 -3.93 -0.45
CA LEU A 221 -13.36 -5.19 -0.04
C LEU A 221 -13.57 -5.30 1.48
N GLY A 222 -12.93 -4.42 2.26
CA GLY A 222 -12.90 -4.47 3.72
C GLY A 222 -12.08 -5.64 4.25
N LEU A 223 -12.03 -5.77 5.58
CA LEU A 223 -11.28 -6.83 6.27
C LEU A 223 -11.68 -8.26 5.84
N GLN A 224 -12.93 -8.44 5.40
CA GLN A 224 -13.48 -9.73 4.96
C GLN A 224 -12.96 -10.15 3.58
N GLY A 225 -12.52 -9.20 2.75
CA GLY A 225 -11.88 -9.50 1.46
C GLY A 225 -10.45 -10.01 1.59
N ILE A 226 -9.84 -9.91 2.78
CA ILE A 226 -8.46 -10.34 3.03
C ILE A 226 -8.49 -11.77 3.60
N PRO A 227 -7.78 -12.75 3.00
CA PRO A 227 -7.83 -14.14 3.45
C PRO A 227 -7.44 -14.34 4.92
N ASP A 228 -8.25 -15.07 5.67
CA ASP A 228 -7.96 -15.41 7.08
C ASP A 228 -6.66 -16.20 7.24
N SER A 229 -6.35 -17.06 6.27
CA SER A 229 -5.10 -17.81 6.22
C SER A 229 -3.88 -16.90 6.04
N TRP A 230 -4.04 -15.71 5.45
CA TRP A 230 -2.95 -14.74 5.30
C TRP A 230 -2.83 -13.88 6.55
N LYS A 231 -3.96 -13.37 7.07
CA LYS A 231 -4.02 -12.60 8.33
C LYS A 231 -3.37 -13.35 9.49
N SER A 232 -3.67 -14.65 9.63
CA SER A 232 -3.10 -15.50 10.69
C SER A 232 -1.60 -15.79 10.52
N ARG A 233 -1.04 -15.62 9.32
CA ARG A 233 0.39 -15.79 9.02
C ARG A 233 1.17 -14.48 9.07
N THR A 234 0.49 -13.35 9.21
CA THR A 234 1.11 -12.04 9.32
C THR A 234 1.56 -11.77 10.76
N HIS A 235 2.84 -11.46 10.91
CA HIS A 235 3.43 -11.09 12.19
C HIS A 235 2.76 -9.82 12.75
N ARG A 236 2.55 -9.77 14.08
CA ARG A 236 1.87 -8.68 14.79
C ARG A 236 0.45 -8.35 14.28
N TYR A 237 -0.22 -9.28 13.59
CA TYR A 237 -1.56 -9.03 13.04
C TYR A 237 -2.55 -8.45 14.06
N LEU A 238 -2.59 -8.98 15.28
CA LEU A 238 -3.52 -8.51 16.31
C LEU A 238 -3.25 -7.05 16.73
N MET A 239 -1.97 -6.67 16.90
CA MET A 239 -1.57 -5.30 17.23
C MET A 239 -1.88 -4.35 16.07
N LEU A 240 -1.59 -4.77 14.83
CA LEU A 240 -1.95 -4.02 13.63
C LEU A 240 -3.46 -3.77 13.53
N LEU A 241 -4.27 -4.80 13.81
CA LEU A 241 -5.72 -4.69 13.77
C LEU A 241 -6.24 -3.73 14.86
N GLU A 242 -5.68 -3.78 16.06
CA GLU A 242 -6.04 -2.85 17.15
C GLU A 242 -5.77 -1.40 16.76
N LEU A 243 -4.56 -1.12 16.25
CA LEU A 243 -4.19 0.22 15.80
C LEU A 243 -5.04 0.69 14.61
N ALA A 244 -5.33 -0.20 13.65
CA ALA A 244 -6.18 0.12 12.51
C ALA A 244 -7.60 0.51 12.95
N ASN A 245 -8.18 -0.20 13.93
CA ASN A 245 -9.47 0.15 14.51
C ASN A 245 -9.43 1.48 15.25
N LYS A 246 -8.31 1.79 15.92
CA LYS A 246 -8.12 3.09 16.59
C LYS A 246 -8.13 4.23 15.57
N ILE A 247 -7.36 4.15 14.48
CA ILE A 247 -7.41 5.15 13.41
C ILE A 247 -8.81 5.27 12.81
N ALA A 248 -9.49 4.15 12.56
CA ALA A 248 -10.85 4.15 12.04
C ALA A 248 -11.86 4.86 12.97
N SER A 249 -11.61 4.88 14.28
CA SER A 249 -12.44 5.58 15.26
C SER A 249 -12.19 7.08 15.36
N LEU A 250 -11.09 7.57 14.78
CA LEU A 250 -10.74 9.00 14.73
C LEU A 250 -11.32 9.72 13.49
N ASN A 251 -11.94 8.98 12.56
CA ASN A 251 -12.51 9.47 11.30
C ASN A 251 -14.04 9.49 11.29
#